data_AF-A0A377FRI4-F1
#
_entry.id   AF-A0A377FRI4-F1
#
_cell.length_a   1.000
_cell.length_b   1.000
_cell.length_c   1.000
_cell.angle_alpha   90.00
_cell.angle_beta   90.00
_cell.angle_gamma   90.00
#
_symmetry.space_group_name_H-M   'P 1'
#
loop_
_entity.id
_entity.type
_entity.pdbx_description
1 polymer ?
#
loop_
_entity_poly.entity_id
_entity_poly.type
_entity_poly.pdbx_seq_one_letter_code
_entity_poly.pdbx_strand_id
1 'polypeptide(L)'
;MKMSEFQFMTSDRPLKEVENPYVEFLSINEAIKKGVILPEMLTDDEDLDRDEKILMNVESEEQLDEIEIKRDLYYDVENVKAYSSKPHVVELRWRYSDARAEQLVAYIVGHLEIADEVEIWKVWVDEQTEPSVKTITRDELTIDALQFLGDVGFERPECLRVTKV
;
A
#
# COMPACT_ATOMS: atom_id res chain seq x y z
N MET A 1 4.70 -16.52 16.75
CA MET A 1 5.13 -15.21 16.20
C MET A 1 4.14 -14.89 15.11
N LYS A 2 3.36 -13.80 15.20
CA LYS A 2 2.56 -13.38 14.04
C LYS A 2 3.56 -12.84 13.02
N MET A 3 3.58 -13.44 11.83
CA MET A 3 4.39 -12.94 10.72
C MET A 3 3.73 -11.67 10.21
N SER A 4 4.53 -10.67 9.85
CA SER A 4 4.02 -9.44 9.26
C SER A 4 3.62 -9.73 7.82
N GLU A 5 2.47 -9.19 7.42
CA GLU A 5 1.98 -9.27 6.04
C GLU A 5 2.57 -8.13 5.21
N PHE A 6 2.89 -8.42 3.96
CA PHE A 6 3.34 -7.43 2.98
C PHE A 6 2.57 -7.58 1.68
N GLN A 7 1.96 -6.48 1.23
CA GLN A 7 1.23 -6.42 -0.04
C GLN A 7 1.96 -5.51 -1.03
N PHE A 8 2.16 -5.99 -2.26
CA PHE A 8 2.85 -5.23 -3.29
C PHE A 8 2.32 -5.56 -4.68
N MET A 9 2.59 -4.68 -5.64
CA MET A 9 2.31 -4.90 -7.05
C MET A 9 3.58 -4.80 -7.88
N THR A 10 3.66 -5.60 -8.94
CA THR A 10 4.77 -5.56 -9.89
C THR A 10 4.29 -5.52 -11.34
N SER A 11 5.03 -4.84 -12.20
CA SER A 11 4.71 -4.71 -13.62
C SER A 11 5.95 -4.46 -14.48
N ASP A 12 5.85 -4.76 -15.78
CA ASP A 12 6.85 -4.38 -16.78
C ASP A 12 6.77 -2.91 -17.19
N ARG A 13 5.73 -2.20 -16.73
CA ARG A 13 5.58 -0.75 -16.89
C ARG A 13 5.57 -0.05 -15.53
N PRO A 14 6.02 1.21 -15.45
CA PRO A 14 5.98 1.96 -14.21
C PRO A 14 4.56 2.08 -13.64
N LEU A 15 4.38 1.64 -12.40
CA LEU A 15 3.15 1.85 -11.62
C LEU A 15 3.11 3.29 -11.08
N LYS A 16 1.92 3.89 -11.05
CA LYS A 16 1.72 5.26 -10.60
C LYS A 16 1.55 5.27 -9.07
N GLU A 17 2.24 6.17 -8.39
CA GLU A 17 2.04 6.35 -6.96
C GLU A 17 0.68 6.98 -6.66
N VAL A 18 0.12 6.58 -5.52
CA VAL A 18 -1.13 7.11 -4.98
C VAL A 18 -0.84 7.53 -3.56
N GLU A 19 -1.12 8.80 -3.28
CA GLU A 19 -0.99 9.41 -1.97
C GLU A 19 -2.34 9.36 -1.26
N ASN A 20 -2.31 9.18 0.06
CA ASN A 20 -3.52 9.30 0.87
C ASN A 20 -3.96 10.78 0.88
N PRO A 21 -5.14 11.12 0.32
CA PRO A 21 -5.56 12.50 0.18
C PRO A 21 -5.89 13.18 1.50
N TYR A 22 -6.06 12.42 2.59
CA TYR A 22 -6.41 12.93 3.90
C TYR A 22 -5.20 13.16 4.81
N VAL A 23 -4.05 12.56 4.48
CA VAL A 23 -2.83 12.73 5.27
C VAL A 23 -2.24 14.11 5.00
N GLU A 24 -2.21 14.93 6.05
CA GLU A 24 -1.54 16.23 6.05
C GLU A 24 -0.35 16.17 7.00
N PHE A 25 0.81 16.68 6.58
CA PHE A 25 1.95 16.88 7.46
C PHE A 25 1.99 18.34 7.96
N LEU A 26 1.97 18.48 9.28
CA LEU A 26 2.01 19.74 9.99
C LEU A 26 3.37 19.91 10.69
N SER A 27 3.83 21.16 10.79
CA SER A 27 4.85 21.50 11.77
C SER A 27 4.28 21.64 13.17
N ILE A 28 5.15 21.64 14.20
CA ILE A 28 4.74 21.89 15.59
C ILE A 28 4.01 23.24 15.68
N ASN A 29 4.52 24.27 15.01
CA ASN A 29 3.90 25.60 15.00
C ASN A 29 2.53 25.61 14.27
N GLU A 30 2.38 24.88 13.17
CA GLU A 30 1.10 24.74 12.48
C GLU A 30 0.07 23.99 13.35
N ALA A 31 0.48 22.89 13.99
CA ALA A 31 -0.38 22.09 14.85
C ALA A 31 -0.91 22.89 16.06
N ILE A 32 -0.03 23.65 16.74
CA ILE A 32 -0.44 24.55 17.83
C ILE A 32 -1.43 25.60 17.34
N LYS A 33 -1.22 26.20 16.17
CA LYS A 33 -2.15 27.18 15.57
C LYS A 33 -3.51 26.56 15.23
N LYS A 34 -3.54 25.28 14.83
CA LYS A 34 -4.78 24.52 14.60
C LYS A 34 -5.46 24.06 15.90
N GLY A 35 -4.85 24.30 17.06
CA GLY A 35 -5.40 23.90 18.37
C GLY A 35 -5.16 22.43 18.72
N VAL A 36 -4.22 21.76 18.04
CA VAL A 36 -3.82 20.39 18.35
C VAL A 36 -3.04 20.37 19.67
N ILE A 37 -3.43 19.47 20.58
CA ILE A 37 -2.72 19.25 21.84
C ILE A 37 -1.56 18.29 21.56
N LEU A 38 -0.33 18.80 21.65
CA LEU A 38 0.87 18.00 21.43
C LEU A 38 1.39 17.41 22.75
N PRO A 39 1.96 16.19 22.73
CA PRO A 39 2.70 15.62 23.85
C PRO A 39 3.87 16.51 24.31
N GLU A 40 4.15 16.52 25.62
CA GLU A 40 5.26 17.31 26.21
C GLU A 40 6.61 17.02 25.56
N MET A 41 6.85 15.76 25.16
CA MET A 41 8.07 15.34 24.47
C MET A 41 8.34 16.08 23.14
N LEU A 42 7.31 16.64 22.51
CA LEU A 42 7.47 17.44 21.29
C LEU A 42 7.48 18.96 21.59
N THR A 43 6.88 19.39 22.69
CA THR A 43 6.81 20.82 23.03
C THR A 43 8.05 21.32 23.74
N ASP A 44 8.67 20.46 24.55
CA ASP A 44 9.77 20.78 25.47
C ASP A 44 11.16 20.48 24.89
N ASP A 45 11.20 19.84 23.72
CA ASP A 45 12.43 19.61 22.97
C ASP A 45 12.82 20.90 22.21
N GLU A 46 13.86 21.58 22.70
CA GLU A 46 14.38 22.82 22.10
C GLU A 46 15.23 22.56 20.83
N ASP A 47 15.65 21.32 20.60
CA ASP A 47 16.48 20.94 19.44
C ASP A 47 15.62 20.60 18.20
N LEU A 48 14.30 20.40 18.36
CA LEU A 48 13.39 20.16 17.24
C LEU A 48 13.17 21.42 16.41
N ASP A 49 13.30 21.28 15.08
CA ASP A 49 12.86 22.33 14.15
C ASP A 49 11.33 22.42 14.17
N ARG A 50 10.82 23.48 14.77
CA ARG A 50 9.38 23.70 14.98
C ARG A 50 8.62 24.07 13.71
N ASP A 51 9.33 24.36 12.62
CA ASP A 51 8.77 24.66 11.31
C ASP A 51 8.88 23.47 10.32
N GLU A 52 9.61 22.41 10.69
CA GLU A 52 9.64 21.16 9.92
C GLU A 52 8.31 20.40 10.03
N LYS A 53 7.79 19.92 8.91
CA LYS A 53 6.50 19.21 8.81
C LYS A 53 6.65 17.73 9.17
N ILE A 54 6.73 17.45 10.46
CA ILE A 54 6.97 16.09 11.00
C ILE A 54 5.72 15.43 11.58
N LEU A 55 4.63 16.17 11.80
CA LEU A 55 3.42 15.67 12.45
C LEU A 55 2.40 15.22 11.41
N MET A 56 2.17 13.92 11.34
CA MET A 56 1.08 13.36 10.54
C MET A 56 -0.26 13.71 11.20
N ASN A 57 -1.14 14.34 10.44
CA ASN A 57 -2.47 14.75 10.88
C ASN A 57 -3.52 14.15 9.95
N VAL A 58 -4.51 13.50 10.55
CA VAL A 58 -5.73 12.98 9.93
C VAL A 58 -6.91 13.30 10.85
N GLU A 59 -8.10 13.43 10.30
CA GLU A 59 -9.30 13.70 11.09
C GLU A 59 -9.84 12.46 11.80
N SER A 60 -9.53 11.26 11.28
CA SER A 60 -9.94 9.99 11.87
C SER A 60 -8.95 8.86 11.55
N GLU A 61 -8.88 7.84 12.40
CA GLU A 61 -8.02 6.67 12.15
C GLU A 61 -8.42 5.92 10.87
N GLU A 62 -9.71 5.89 10.51
CA GLU A 62 -10.19 5.26 9.28
C GLU A 62 -9.59 5.88 8.01
N GLN A 63 -9.24 7.17 8.06
CA GLN A 63 -8.57 7.82 6.92
C GLN A 63 -7.18 7.26 6.66
N LEU A 64 -6.51 6.65 7.65
CA LEU A 64 -5.21 5.99 7.46
C LEU A 64 -5.30 4.68 6.67
N ASP A 65 -6.51 4.11 6.56
CA ASP A 65 -6.76 2.86 5.86
C ASP A 65 -6.97 3.04 4.34
N GLU A 66 -7.00 4.30 3.85
CA GLU A 66 -7.13 4.61 2.42
C GLU A 66 -5.94 4.11 1.61
N ILE A 67 -6.15 3.96 0.29
CA ILE A 67 -5.13 3.41 -0.59
C ILE A 67 -3.95 4.35 -0.72
N GLU A 68 -2.77 3.83 -0.38
CA GLU A 68 -1.49 4.37 -0.80
C GLU A 68 -0.72 3.34 -1.63
N ILE A 69 -0.12 3.83 -2.72
CA ILE A 69 0.73 3.04 -3.60
C ILE A 69 2.09 3.74 -3.65
N LYS A 70 3.12 3.11 -3.11
CA LYS A 70 4.42 3.73 -2.84
C LYS A 70 5.57 2.95 -3.45
N ARG A 71 6.52 3.63 -4.08
CA ARG A 71 7.77 2.99 -4.55
C ARG A 71 8.77 2.80 -3.43
N ASP A 72 8.69 3.66 -2.41
CA ASP A 72 9.47 3.54 -1.19
C ASP A 72 8.88 2.43 -0.33
N LEU A 73 9.48 1.24 -0.40
CA LEU A 73 9.00 0.03 0.27
C LEU A 73 9.39 0.08 1.75
N TYR A 74 8.44 -0.26 2.62
CA TYR A 74 8.68 -0.39 4.06
C TYR A 74 9.54 -1.61 4.38
N TYR A 75 9.35 -2.71 3.63
CA TYR A 75 10.12 -3.94 3.76
C TYR A 75 11.22 -4.06 2.70
N ASP A 76 12.24 -4.87 3.01
CA ASP A 76 13.37 -5.10 2.11
C ASP A 76 12.89 -5.65 0.75
N VAL A 77 13.46 -5.12 -0.33
CA VAL A 77 13.20 -5.53 -1.71
C VAL A 77 13.43 -7.03 -1.96
N GLU A 78 14.25 -7.70 -1.14
CA GLU A 78 14.42 -9.16 -1.20
C GLU A 78 13.10 -9.92 -0.99
N ASN A 79 12.15 -9.37 -0.20
CA ASN A 79 10.81 -9.93 -0.06
C ASN A 79 10.02 -9.89 -1.37
N VAL A 80 10.32 -8.97 -2.28
CA VAL A 80 9.71 -8.88 -3.60
C VAL A 80 10.42 -9.81 -4.59
N LYS A 81 11.76 -9.77 -4.60
CA LYS A 81 12.59 -10.55 -5.54
C LYS A 81 12.44 -12.06 -5.35
N ALA A 82 12.02 -12.50 -4.17
CA ALA A 82 11.67 -13.89 -3.91
C ALA A 82 10.53 -14.40 -4.81
N TYR A 83 9.65 -13.50 -5.29
CA TYR A 83 8.41 -13.86 -5.98
C TYR A 83 8.28 -13.29 -7.39
N SER A 84 8.82 -12.11 -7.65
CA SER A 84 8.70 -11.45 -8.95
C SER A 84 10.03 -10.90 -9.43
N SER A 85 10.26 -11.00 -10.74
CA SER A 85 11.45 -10.46 -11.42
C SER A 85 11.15 -9.18 -12.20
N LYS A 86 9.92 -8.67 -12.10
CA LYS A 86 9.48 -7.48 -12.84
C LYS A 86 10.17 -6.21 -12.33
N PRO A 87 10.53 -5.27 -13.23
CA PRO A 87 11.40 -4.15 -12.89
C PRO A 87 10.72 -3.03 -12.10
N HIS A 88 9.39 -2.94 -12.14
CA HIS A 88 8.65 -1.89 -11.45
C HIS A 88 7.84 -2.50 -10.31
N VAL A 89 8.10 -1.99 -9.11
CA VAL A 89 7.53 -2.48 -7.86
C VAL A 89 6.97 -1.29 -7.10
N VAL A 90 5.80 -1.50 -6.49
CA VAL A 90 5.20 -0.59 -5.52
C VAL A 90 4.61 -1.40 -4.37
N GLU A 91 4.71 -0.89 -3.16
CA GLU A 91 3.96 -1.37 -2.01
C GLU A 91 2.51 -0.87 -2.10
N LEU A 92 1.58 -1.71 -1.66
CA LEU A 92 0.17 -1.39 -1.50
C LEU A 92 -0.14 -1.29 -0.01
N ARG A 93 -0.33 -0.06 0.50
CA ARG A 93 -0.66 0.22 1.91
C ARG A 93 -2.11 0.65 1.99
N TRP A 94 -2.93 -0.15 2.66
CA TRP A 94 -4.36 0.08 2.80
C TRP A 94 -4.97 -0.95 3.76
N ARG A 95 -6.23 -0.76 4.13
CA ARG A 95 -7.08 -1.84 4.64
C ARG A 95 -8.24 -2.10 3.67
N TYR A 96 -8.46 -3.37 3.37
CA TYR A 96 -9.54 -3.79 2.49
C TYR A 96 -10.92 -3.29 2.96
N SER A 97 -11.64 -2.69 2.02
CA SER A 97 -13.08 -2.47 2.05
C SER A 97 -13.58 -2.55 0.61
N ASP A 98 -14.87 -2.85 0.39
CA ASP A 98 -15.41 -2.93 -0.98
C ASP A 98 -15.16 -1.63 -1.76
N ALA A 99 -15.35 -0.47 -1.12
CA ALA A 99 -15.13 0.83 -1.75
C ALA A 99 -13.68 1.07 -2.17
N ARG A 100 -12.71 0.64 -1.35
CA ARG A 100 -11.29 0.75 -1.72
C ARG A 100 -10.92 -0.32 -2.75
N ALA A 101 -11.48 -1.52 -2.66
CA ALA A 101 -11.26 -2.56 -3.65
C ALA A 101 -11.73 -2.09 -5.04
N GLU A 102 -12.85 -1.37 -5.14
CA GLU A 102 -13.29 -0.73 -6.38
C GLU A 102 -12.28 0.30 -6.91
N GLN A 103 -11.70 1.13 -6.04
CA GLN A 103 -10.64 2.07 -6.41
C GLN A 103 -9.40 1.34 -6.94
N LEU A 104 -8.99 0.24 -6.29
CA LEU A 104 -7.86 -0.58 -6.72
C LEU A 104 -8.14 -1.27 -8.07
N VAL A 105 -9.36 -1.78 -8.29
CA VAL A 105 -9.78 -2.29 -9.61
C VAL A 105 -9.64 -1.21 -10.67
N ALA A 106 -10.17 0.00 -10.43
CA ALA A 106 -10.07 1.10 -11.38
C ALA A 106 -8.61 1.49 -11.67
N TYR A 107 -7.76 1.50 -10.64
CA TYR A 107 -6.33 1.74 -10.78
C TYR A 107 -5.66 0.69 -11.69
N ILE A 108 -5.91 -0.60 -11.43
CA ILE A 108 -5.34 -1.72 -12.21
C ILE A 108 -5.82 -1.67 -13.66
N VAL A 109 -7.13 -1.48 -13.88
CA VAL A 109 -7.72 -1.34 -15.22
C VAL A 109 -7.05 -0.19 -15.97
N GLY A 110 -6.86 0.96 -15.33
CA GLY A 110 -6.15 2.10 -15.91
C GLY A 110 -4.68 1.78 -16.25
N HIS A 111 -3.98 1.03 -15.41
CA HIS A 111 -2.60 0.60 -15.67
C HIS A 111 -2.48 -0.36 -16.86
N LEU A 112 -3.46 -1.26 -17.03
CA LEU A 112 -3.51 -2.22 -18.15
C LEU A 112 -3.77 -1.55 -19.52
N GLU A 113 -4.07 -0.26 -19.56
CA GLU A 113 -4.06 0.48 -20.82
C GLU A 113 -2.66 0.59 -21.43
N ILE A 114 -1.60 0.59 -20.60
CA ILE A 114 -0.20 0.72 -21.03
C ILE A 114 0.65 -0.54 -20.78
N ALA A 115 0.21 -1.43 -19.91
CA ALA A 115 0.88 -2.68 -19.55
C ALA A 115 0.09 -3.91 -20.04
N ASP A 116 0.80 -4.99 -20.37
CA ASP A 116 0.16 -6.25 -20.75
C ASP A 116 -0.34 -7.04 -19.54
N GLU A 117 0.28 -6.84 -18.38
CA GLU A 117 -0.11 -7.47 -17.12
C GLU A 117 0.39 -6.71 -15.88
N VAL A 118 -0.23 -7.02 -14.75
CA VAL A 118 0.22 -6.66 -13.40
C VAL A 118 0.09 -7.87 -12.49
N GLU A 119 1.04 -8.03 -11.56
CA GLU A 119 0.96 -9.03 -10.49
C GLU A 119 0.67 -8.32 -9.18
N ILE A 120 -0.29 -8.85 -8.41
CA ILE A 120 -0.69 -8.31 -7.11
C ILE A 120 -0.42 -9.40 -6.08
N TRP A 121 0.43 -9.10 -5.11
CA TRP A 121 1.00 -10.05 -4.19
C TRP A 121 0.57 -9.77 -2.75
N LYS A 122 0.33 -10.84 -2.01
CA LYS A 122 0.17 -10.85 -0.55
C LYS A 122 1.08 -11.93 0.03
N VAL A 123 2.09 -11.52 0.79
CA VAL A 123 3.16 -12.41 1.24
C VAL A 123 3.45 -12.25 2.73
N TRP A 124 4.08 -13.27 3.32
CA TRP A 124 4.66 -13.16 4.65
C TRP A 124 6.08 -12.62 4.54
N VAL A 125 6.41 -11.64 5.38
CA VAL A 125 7.78 -11.10 5.46
C VAL A 125 8.72 -12.18 5.98
N ASP A 126 9.89 -12.30 5.34
CA ASP A 126 10.97 -13.25 5.67
C ASP A 126 10.61 -14.75 5.57
N GLU A 127 9.45 -15.11 5.01
CA GLU A 127 9.04 -16.49 4.76
C GLU A 127 8.82 -16.77 3.28
N GLN A 128 9.78 -17.45 2.66
CA GLN A 128 9.74 -17.80 1.23
C GLN A 128 9.21 -19.22 1.03
N THR A 129 7.91 -19.33 0.77
CA THR A 129 7.23 -20.59 0.39
C THR A 129 6.62 -20.48 -1.01
N GLU A 130 6.26 -21.63 -1.59
CA GLU A 130 5.65 -21.70 -2.93
C GLU A 130 4.31 -20.93 -2.95
N PRO A 131 4.15 -19.93 -3.85
CA PRO A 131 2.94 -19.13 -3.88
C PRO A 131 1.76 -19.85 -4.53
N SER A 132 0.55 -19.45 -4.14
CA SER A 132 -0.67 -19.72 -4.89
C SER A 132 -0.86 -18.64 -5.95
N VAL A 133 -0.68 -18.98 -7.22
CA VAL A 133 -0.81 -18.02 -8.33
C VAL A 133 -2.11 -18.27 -9.09
N LYS A 134 -2.94 -17.23 -9.21
CA LYS A 134 -4.13 -17.22 -10.07
C LYS A 134 -3.93 -16.21 -11.18
N THR A 135 -4.34 -16.56 -12.39
CA THR A 135 -4.38 -15.64 -13.52
C THR A 135 -5.81 -15.39 -13.95
N ILE A 136 -6.14 -14.12 -14.17
CA ILE A 136 -7.42 -13.69 -14.71
C ILE A 136 -7.18 -12.62 -15.78
N THR A 137 -8.16 -12.44 -16.65
CA THR A 137 -8.19 -11.33 -17.60
C THR A 137 -8.72 -10.05 -16.94
N ARG A 138 -8.47 -8.91 -17.56
CA ARG A 138 -9.00 -7.60 -17.14
C ARG A 138 -10.52 -7.62 -16.96
N ASP A 139 -11.25 -8.32 -17.83
CA ASP A 139 -12.72 -8.36 -17.80
C ASP A 139 -13.26 -9.22 -16.64
N GLU A 140 -12.43 -10.09 -16.07
CA GLU A 140 -12.73 -10.89 -14.88
C GLU A 140 -12.33 -10.19 -13.57
N LEU A 141 -11.60 -9.07 -13.65
CA LEU A 141 -11.16 -8.32 -12.48
C LEU A 141 -12.34 -7.59 -11.82
N THR A 142 -12.72 -8.10 -10.66
CA THR A 142 -13.78 -7.56 -9.80
C THR A 142 -13.27 -7.47 -8.37
N ILE A 143 -14.00 -6.78 -7.48
CA ILE A 143 -13.64 -6.71 -6.06
C ILE A 143 -13.57 -8.10 -5.40
N ASP A 144 -14.35 -9.06 -5.89
CA ASP A 144 -14.32 -10.45 -5.42
C ASP A 144 -12.98 -11.11 -5.70
N ALA A 145 -12.36 -10.80 -6.85
CA ALA A 145 -11.02 -11.28 -7.18
C ALA A 145 -9.95 -10.71 -6.23
N LEU A 146 -10.22 -9.58 -5.57
CA LEU A 146 -9.31 -8.91 -4.63
C LEU A 146 -9.56 -9.28 -3.16
N GLN A 147 -10.58 -10.08 -2.83
CA GLN A 147 -10.91 -10.44 -1.44
C GLN A 147 -9.77 -11.11 -0.68
N PHE A 148 -8.84 -11.76 -1.40
CA PHE A 148 -7.64 -12.35 -0.78
C PHE A 148 -6.76 -11.31 -0.08
N LEU A 149 -6.83 -10.03 -0.46
CA LEU A 149 -6.10 -8.91 0.16
C LEU A 149 -6.72 -8.43 1.48
N GLY A 150 -7.89 -8.94 1.87
CA GLY A 150 -8.52 -8.60 3.15
C GLY A 150 -7.87 -9.29 4.36
N ASP A 151 -8.45 -9.11 5.54
CA ASP A 151 -7.92 -9.62 6.82
C ASP A 151 -7.96 -11.15 6.98
N VAL A 152 -8.29 -11.89 5.91
CA VAL A 152 -8.25 -13.34 5.90
C VAL A 152 -6.79 -13.79 5.87
N GLY A 153 -6.36 -14.49 6.91
CA GLY A 153 -5.04 -15.11 6.96
C GLY A 153 -4.87 -16.13 5.83
N PHE A 154 -3.64 -16.29 5.35
CA PHE A 154 -3.30 -17.16 4.23
C PHE A 154 -2.20 -18.15 4.64
N GLU A 155 -2.28 -19.38 4.15
CA GLU A 155 -1.32 -20.44 4.49
C GLU A 155 0.02 -20.29 3.74
N ARG A 156 -0.03 -19.73 2.53
CA ARG A 156 1.11 -19.52 1.64
C ARG A 156 0.90 -18.23 0.84
N PRO A 157 1.98 -17.56 0.40
CA PRO A 157 1.92 -16.35 -0.40
C PRO A 157 0.92 -16.46 -1.55
N GLU A 158 0.17 -15.40 -1.82
CA GLU A 158 -0.86 -15.37 -2.87
C GLU A 158 -0.52 -14.34 -3.93
N CYS A 159 -0.75 -14.68 -5.19
CA CYS A 159 -0.59 -13.81 -6.34
C CYS A 159 -1.82 -13.85 -7.22
N LEU A 160 -2.36 -12.67 -7.52
CA LEU A 160 -3.27 -12.46 -8.62
C LEU A 160 -2.53 -11.78 -9.78
N ARG A 161 -2.33 -12.50 -10.86
CA ARG A 161 -1.88 -11.93 -12.13
C ARG A 161 -3.08 -11.52 -12.96
N VAL A 162 -3.17 -10.24 -13.31
CA VAL A 162 -4.22 -9.71 -14.18
C VAL A 162 -3.60 -9.38 -15.53
N THR A 163 -4.08 -10.03 -16.59
CA THR A 163 -3.65 -9.78 -17.97
C THR A 163 -4.61 -8.85 -18.68
N LYS A 164 -4.12 -8.09 -19.65
CA LYS A 164 -4.93 -7.17 -20.46
C LYS A 164 -5.98 -7.90 -21.31
N VAL A 165 -5.65 -9.11 -21.79
CA VAL A 165 -6.47 -9.99 -22.64
C VAL A 165 -6.39 -11.44 -22.20
#